data_AF-A0A4Y2K398-F1
#
_entry.id   AF-A0A4Y2K398-F1
#
_cell.length_a   1.000
_cell.length_b   1.000
_cell.length_c   1.000
_cell.angle_alpha   90.00
_cell.angle_beta   90.00
_cell.angle_gamma   90.00
#
_symmetry.space_group_name_H-M   'P 1'
#
loop_
_entity.id
_entity.type
_entity.pdbx_description
1 polymer ?
#
loop_
_entity_poly.entity_id
_entity_poly.type
_entity_poly.pdbx_seq_one_letter_code
_entity_poly.pdbx_strand_id
1 'polypeptide(L)' 'GESALISAAGSVFGLGNDLLGSIRVPCHFTGLFGHKPTM' A
#
# COMPACT_ATOMS: atom_id res chain seq x y z
N GLY A 1 3.98 -0.02 -6.43
CA GLY A 1 4.19 1.33 -7.01
C GLY A 1 3.71 2.39 -6.05
N GLU A 2 2.41 2.38 -5.74
CA GLU A 2 1.79 3.37 -4.84
C GLU A 2 2.45 3.47 -3.47
N SER A 3 2.84 2.35 -2.85
CA SER A 3 3.51 2.37 -1.56
C SER A 3 4.83 3.15 -1.59
N ALA A 4 5.62 3.03 -2.67
CA ALA A 4 6.86 3.77 -2.84
C ALA A 4 6.59 5.27 -3.07
N LEU A 5 5.56 5.60 -3.86
CA LEU A 5 5.17 6.99 -4.11
C LEU A 5 4.72 7.70 -2.81
N ILE A 6 3.89 7.03 -2.01
CA ILE A 6 3.38 7.57 -0.74
C ILE A 6 4.53 7.70 0.27
N SER A 7 5.39 6.69 0.39
CA SER A 7 6.56 6.75 1.26
C SER A 7 7.55 7.85 0.86
N ALA A 8 7.57 8.25 -0.42
CA ALA A 8 8.37 9.36 -0.93
C ALA A 8 7.65 10.73 -0.84
N ALA A 9 6.52 10.80 -0.13
CA ALA A 9 5.67 12.00 -0.01
C ALA A 9 5.12 12.53 -1.36
N GLY A 10 5.04 11.68 -2.39
CA GLY A 10 4.47 12.02 -3.70
C GLY A 10 2.95 11.88 -3.77
N SER A 11 2.32 11.27 -2.77
CA SER A 11 0.86 11.20 -2.60
C SER A 11 0.50 11.06 -1.12
N VAL A 12 -0.70 11.50 -0.76
CA VAL A 12 -1.24 11.39 0.61
C VAL A 12 -1.83 9.99 0.88
N PHE A 13 -2.33 9.32 -0.16
CA PHE A 13 -2.97 8.00 -0.08
C PHE A 13 -2.90 7.26 -1.43
N GLY A 14 -3.14 5.94 -1.44
CA GLY A 14 -3.16 5.11 -2.65
C GLY A 14 -4.21 4.02 -2.56
N LEU A 15 -4.65 3.51 -3.72
CA LEU A 15 -5.78 2.60 -3.83
C LEU A 15 -5.41 1.44 -4.76
N GLY A 16 -5.25 0.26 -4.17
CA GLY A 16 -4.90 -0.95 -4.89
C GLY A 16 -5.89 -2.09 -4.65
N ASN A 17 -5.71 -3.19 -5.38
CA ASN A 17 -6.36 -4.46 -5.09
C ASN A 17 -5.39 -5.36 -4.31
N ASP A 18 -5.89 -6.11 -3.34
CA ASP A 18 -5.11 -7.06 -2.52
C ASP A 18 -5.73 -8.46 -2.61
N LEU A 19 -5.41 -9.18 -3.69
CA LEU A 19 -5.79 -10.58 -3.86
C LEU A 19 -4.79 -11.53 -3.16
N LEU A 20 -3.49 -11.27 -3.33
CA LEU A 20 -2.39 -12.12 -2.83
C LEU A 20 -1.43 -11.37 -1.88
N GLY A 21 -1.88 -10.28 -1.24
CA GLY A 21 -1.02 -9.45 -0.41
C GLY A 21 -0.47 -8.21 -1.11
N SER A 22 -0.95 -7.87 -2.32
CA SER A 22 -0.40 -6.80 -3.16
C SER A 22 -0.54 -5.38 -2.59
N ILE A 23 -1.27 -5.18 -1.49
CA ILE A 23 -1.23 -3.95 -0.69
C ILE A 23 -0.34 -4.15 0.54
N ARG A 24 -0.61 -5.18 1.34
CA ARG A 24 0.07 -5.38 2.64
C ARG A 24 1.58 -5.64 2.51
N VAL A 25 2.01 -6.43 1.53
CA VAL A 25 3.43 -6.74 1.29
C VAL A 25 4.24 -5.49 0.96
N PRO A 26 3.87 -4.68 -0.06
CA PRO A 26 4.62 -3.46 -0.36
C PRO A 26 4.50 -2.38 0.73
N CYS A 27 3.38 -2.30 1.45
CA CYS A 27 3.25 -1.43 2.63
C CYS A 27 4.25 -1.82 3.74
N HIS A 28 4.43 -3.12 4.01
CA HIS A 28 5.40 -3.59 5.00
C HIS A 28 6.84 -3.17 4.65
N PHE A 29 7.24 -3.27 3.39
CA PHE A 29 8.59 -2.87 2.95
C PHE A 29 8.82 -1.37 2.91
N THR A 30 7.77 -0.56 2.90
CA THR A 30 7.84 0.91 2.81
C THR A 30 7.47 1.61 4.11
N GLY A 31 7.21 0.85 5.19
CA GLY A 31 6.83 1.40 6.49
C GLY A 31 5.44 2.06 6.52
N LEU A 32 4.56 1.68 5.59
CA LEU A 32 3.22 2.24 5.48
C LEU A 32 2.17 1.32 6.10
N PHE A 33 1.05 1.91 6.52
CA PHE A 33 -0.15 1.16 6.86
C PHE A 33 -0.86 0.69 5.58
N GLY A 34 -1.23 -0.59 5.53
CA GLY A 34 -1.99 -1.18 4.43
C GLY A 34 -3.23 -1.90 4.94
N HIS A 35 -4.41 -1.45 4.53
CA HIS A 35 -5.69 -2.07 4.90
C HIS A 35 -6.25 -2.89 3.75
N LYS A 36 -6.56 -4.16 4.01
CA LYS A 36 -7.37 -5.00 3.13
C LYS A 36 -8.75 -5.17 3.78
N PRO A 37 -9.82 -4.62 3.20
CA PRO A 37 -11.17 -4.89 3.69
C PRO A 37 -11.51 -6.40 3.60
N THR A 38 -12.57 -6.80 4.28
CA THR A 38 -13.23 -8.08 4.00
C THR A 38 -13.67 -8.10 2.53
N MET A 39 -13.60 -9.28 1.89
CA MET A 39 -14.15 -9.45 0.55
C MET A 39 -15.65 -9.15 0.55
#